data_AF-A0A6A6X700-F1
#
_entry.id   AF-A0A6A6X700-F1
#
_cell.length_a   1.000
_cell.length_b   1.000
_cell.length_c   1.000
_cell.angle_alpha   90.00
_cell.angle_beta   90.00
_cell.angle_gamma   90.00
#
_symmetry.space_group_name_H-M   'P 1'
#
loop_
_entity.id
_entity.type
_entity.pdbx_description
1 polymer ?
#
loop_
_entity_poly.entity_id
_entity_poly.type
_entity_poly.pdbx_seq_one_letter_code
_entity_poly.pdbx_strand_id
1 'polypeptide(L)'
;MRFTLILPTLLALAAAMPAASPNPKDLVSRQEVGPPYYSCVNRPQYTCNGSKRQILVCNGSYYVLSANCGAGGCVENSSGVHCV
;
A
#
# COMPACT_ATOMS: atom_id res chain seq x y z
N MET A 1 20.60 -61.64 24.56
CA MET A 1 19.33 -60.88 24.39
C MET A 1 19.67 -59.41 24.60
N ARG A 2 19.70 -58.61 23.53
CA ARG A 2 20.09 -57.18 23.58
C ARG A 2 18.82 -56.34 23.82
N PHE A 3 18.82 -55.57 24.90
CA PHE A 3 17.76 -54.63 25.26
C PHE A 3 17.95 -53.33 24.48
N THR A 4 17.08 -53.06 23.51
CA THR A 4 17.04 -51.79 22.79
C THR A 4 16.04 -50.87 23.47
N LEU A 5 16.55 -49.93 24.27
CA LEU A 5 15.81 -48.80 24.85
C LEU A 5 15.58 -47.77 23.74
N ILE A 6 14.34 -47.60 23.28
CA ILE A 6 14.00 -46.58 22.29
C ILE A 6 13.36 -45.40 23.03
N LEU A 7 14.08 -44.29 22.98
CA LEU A 7 13.78 -42.97 23.54
C LEU A 7 12.48 -42.42 22.92
N PRO A 8 11.50 -41.93 23.70
CA PRO A 8 10.29 -41.35 23.13
C PRO A 8 10.62 -39.96 22.56
N THR A 9 10.47 -39.82 21.25
CA THR A 9 10.62 -38.56 20.53
C THR A 9 9.44 -37.66 20.91
N LEU A 10 9.68 -36.65 21.75
CA LEU A 10 8.72 -35.60 22.05
C LEU A 10 8.42 -34.82 20.78
N LEU A 11 7.23 -35.07 20.21
CA LEU A 11 6.69 -34.31 19.08
C LEU A 11 6.04 -33.03 19.64
N ALA A 12 6.77 -31.91 19.62
CA ALA A 12 6.22 -30.62 19.97
C ALA A 12 5.33 -30.11 18.82
N LEU A 13 4.01 -30.21 18.98
CA LEU A 13 3.04 -29.54 18.11
C LEU A 13 3.04 -28.04 18.44
N ALA A 14 3.73 -27.24 17.62
CA ALA A 14 3.56 -25.80 17.62
C ALA A 14 2.16 -25.47 17.06
N ALA A 15 1.25 -25.04 17.93
CA ALA A 15 -0.06 -24.52 17.53
C ALA A 15 0.15 -23.20 16.76
N ALA A 16 0.04 -23.26 15.43
CA ALA A 16 -0.05 -22.08 14.59
C ALA A 16 -1.37 -21.36 14.91
N MET A 17 -1.26 -20.26 15.66
CA MET A 17 -2.39 -19.35 15.85
C MET A 17 -2.71 -18.68 14.49
N PRO A 18 -3.98 -18.56 14.09
CA PRO A 18 -4.33 -17.82 12.89
C PRO A 18 -3.95 -16.35 13.08
N ALA A 19 -3.10 -15.85 12.18
CA ALA A 19 -2.80 -14.43 12.08
C ALA A 19 -4.12 -13.66 11.94
N ALA A 20 -4.34 -12.69 12.83
CA ALA A 20 -5.47 -11.80 12.76
C ALA A 20 -5.54 -11.19 11.35
N SER A 21 -6.65 -11.42 10.66
CA SER A 21 -6.92 -10.82 9.36
C SER A 21 -6.88 -9.29 9.51
N PRO A 22 -6.01 -8.56 8.78
CA PRO A 22 -5.99 -7.12 8.89
C PRO A 22 -7.33 -6.57 8.38
N ASN A 23 -8.02 -5.82 9.24
CA ASN A 23 -9.25 -5.13 8.87
C ASN A 23 -8.99 -4.27 7.62
N PRO A 24 -9.90 -4.25 6.63
CA PRO A 24 -9.70 -3.53 5.36
C PRO A 24 -9.57 -1.99 5.50
N LYS A 25 -9.63 -1.45 6.72
CA LYS A 25 -9.40 -0.03 7.02
C LYS A 25 -7.92 0.32 7.21
N ASP A 26 -7.05 -0.68 7.37
CA ASP A 26 -5.58 -0.51 7.44
C ASP A 26 -4.90 -0.48 6.05
N LEU A 27 -5.66 -0.76 4.98
CA LEU A 27 -5.21 -0.59 3.59
C LEU A 27 -5.42 0.84 3.06
N VAL A 28 -5.62 1.83 3.95
CA VAL A 28 -5.19 3.20 3.62
C VAL A 28 -3.67 3.17 3.67
N SER A 29 -3.13 2.61 2.58
CA SER A 29 -1.75 2.65 2.17
C SER A 29 -1.26 4.05 2.48
N ARG A 30 -0.48 4.14 3.56
CA ARG A 30 0.19 5.36 3.98
C ARG A 30 1.22 5.60 2.89
N GLN A 31 0.76 6.21 1.79
CA GLN A 31 1.56 6.50 0.63
C GLN A 31 2.75 7.30 1.13
N GLU A 32 3.95 6.78 0.89
CA GLU A 32 5.19 7.47 1.22
C GLU A 32 5.07 8.91 0.74
N VAL A 33 5.14 9.83 1.70
CA VAL A 33 5.10 11.26 1.44
C VAL A 33 6.39 11.59 0.73
N GLY A 34 6.37 11.40 -0.59
CA GLY A 34 7.41 11.87 -1.49
C GLY A 34 7.55 13.39 -1.39
N PRO A 35 8.65 13.95 -1.91
CA PRO A 35 8.86 15.39 -1.89
C PRO A 35 7.65 16.12 -2.49
N PRO A 36 7.30 17.31 -1.97
CA PRO A 36 6.16 18.08 -2.48
C PRO A 36 6.40 18.42 -3.96
N TYR A 37 5.47 18.03 -4.83
CA TYR A 37 5.62 18.24 -6.27
C TYR A 37 5.45 19.72 -6.64
N TYR A 38 4.40 20.39 -6.14
CA TYR A 38 4.12 21.82 -6.28
C TYR A 38 2.95 22.25 -5.37
N SER A 39 2.71 23.56 -5.25
CA SER A 39 1.63 24.13 -4.41
C SER A 39 0.23 23.84 -4.99
N CYS A 40 -0.70 23.48 -4.12
CA CYS A 40 -2.08 23.12 -4.47
C CYS A 40 -3.13 24.08 -3.88
N VAL A 41 -2.73 25.26 -3.40
CA VAL A 41 -3.64 26.28 -2.88
C VAL A 41 -4.64 26.69 -3.98
N ASN A 42 -5.94 26.50 -3.74
CA ASN A 42 -7.06 26.73 -4.68
C ASN A 42 -7.07 25.84 -5.94
N ARG A 43 -6.53 24.62 -5.87
CA ARG A 43 -6.46 23.67 -6.99
C ARG A 43 -7.30 22.40 -6.71
N PRO A 44 -7.56 21.55 -7.73
CA PRO A 44 -8.28 20.28 -7.53
C PRO A 44 -7.57 19.38 -6.49
N GLN A 45 -8.37 18.65 -5.71
CA GLN A 45 -7.85 17.79 -4.65
C GLN A 45 -6.98 16.64 -5.17
N TYR A 46 -7.30 16.11 -6.35
CA TYR A 46 -6.53 15.09 -7.03
C TYR A 46 -6.15 15.57 -8.42
N THR A 47 -4.95 15.23 -8.88
CA THR A 47 -4.51 15.54 -10.24
C THR A 47 -3.45 14.56 -10.72
N CYS A 48 -3.27 14.44 -12.02
CA CYS A 48 -2.14 13.72 -12.58
C CYS A 48 -0.85 14.53 -12.43
N ASN A 49 0.27 13.86 -12.17
CA ASN A 49 1.58 14.49 -12.31
C ASN A 49 1.85 14.88 -13.78
N GLY A 50 2.82 15.76 -14.02
CA GLY A 50 3.13 16.25 -15.37
C GLY A 50 3.47 15.14 -16.38
N SER A 51 4.05 14.03 -15.91
CA SER A 51 4.34 12.86 -16.75
C SER A 51 3.14 11.94 -17.01
N LYS A 52 1.97 12.22 -16.41
CA LYS A 52 0.78 11.36 -16.42
C LYS A 52 1.06 9.92 -16.00
N ARG A 53 1.89 9.74 -14.97
CA ARG A 53 2.21 8.40 -14.42
C ARG A 53 1.87 8.25 -12.96
N GLN A 54 1.50 9.34 -12.29
CA GLN A 54 1.21 9.35 -10.87
C GLN A 54 -0.02 10.19 -10.60
N ILE A 55 -0.83 9.76 -9.64
CA ILE A 55 -1.90 10.55 -9.05
C ILE A 55 -1.31 11.29 -7.85
N LEU A 56 -1.52 12.59 -7.82
CA LEU A 56 -1.14 13.46 -6.73
C LEU A 56 -2.39 13.91 -5.98
N VAL A 57 -2.29 14.03 -4.65
CA VAL A 57 -3.34 14.55 -3.78
C VAL A 57 -2.86 15.80 -3.06
N CYS A 58 -3.74 16.80 -2.94
CA CYS A 58 -3.45 18.04 -2.23
C CYS A 58 -3.60 17.84 -0.72
N ASN A 59 -2.52 18.06 0.03
CA ASN A 59 -2.55 18.08 1.50
C ASN A 59 -2.77 19.51 2.05
N GLY A 60 -3.63 20.29 1.41
CA GLY A 60 -3.94 21.68 1.80
C GLY A 60 -2.86 22.74 1.51
N SER A 61 -1.64 22.35 1.18
CA SER A 61 -0.57 23.28 0.76
C SER A 61 0.19 22.79 -0.47
N TYR A 62 0.55 21.51 -0.50
CA TYR A 62 1.31 20.91 -1.59
C TYR A 62 0.69 19.60 -2.06
N TYR A 63 0.96 19.28 -3.32
CA TYR A 63 0.69 17.95 -3.88
C TYR A 63 1.69 16.93 -3.37
N VAL A 64 1.16 15.83 -2.83
CA VAL A 64 1.91 14.64 -2.43
C VAL A 64 1.49 13.46 -3.30
N LEU A 65 2.37 12.47 -3.44
CA LEU A 65 2.05 11.26 -4.17
C LEU A 65 0.85 10.55 -3.52
N SER A 66 -0.12 10.12 -4.32
CA SER A 66 -1.29 9.35 -3.88
C SER A 66 -1.44 8.01 -4.58
N ALA A 67 -0.96 7.88 -5.83
CA ALA A 67 -0.87 6.60 -6.53
C ALA A 67 0.23 6.66 -7.60
N ASN A 68 0.88 5.54 -7.89
CA ASN A 68 1.77 5.41 -9.03
C ASN A 68 1.12 4.49 -10.06
N CYS A 69 0.70 5.06 -11.18
CA CYS A 69 0.03 4.35 -12.27
C CYS A 69 0.99 3.62 -13.21
N GLY A 70 2.30 3.70 -12.98
CA GLY A 70 3.28 2.92 -13.73
C GLY A 70 3.19 3.15 -15.24
N ALA A 71 3.05 2.07 -16.02
CA ALA A 71 3.01 2.11 -17.47
C ALA A 71 1.62 2.43 -18.06
N GLY A 72 0.55 2.12 -17.35
CA GLY A 72 -0.80 2.40 -17.85
C GLY A 72 -1.15 3.88 -17.79
N GLY A 73 -0.62 4.59 -16.78
CA GLY A 73 -0.64 6.05 -16.75
C GLY A 73 -1.86 6.62 -16.06
N CYS A 74 -1.91 7.95 -15.96
CA CYS A 74 -2.90 8.70 -15.20
C CYS A 74 -3.81 9.48 -16.16
N VAL A 75 -5.11 9.34 -15.97
CA VAL A 75 -6.14 10.05 -16.72
C VAL A 75 -6.90 10.98 -15.79
N GLU A 76 -7.01 12.23 -16.20
CA GLU A 76 -7.81 13.27 -15.55
C GLU A 76 -8.94 13.68 -16.51
N ASN A 77 -10.19 13.45 -16.10
CA ASN A 77 -11.38 13.79 -16.88
C ASN A 77 -12.49 14.31 -15.95
N SER A 78 -13.68 14.60 -16.51
CA SER A 78 -14.84 15.09 -15.76
C SER A 78 -15.35 14.12 -14.68
N SER A 79 -14.98 12.83 -14.76
CA SER A 79 -15.33 11.79 -13.78
C SER A 79 -14.30 11.68 -12.65
N GLY A 80 -13.15 12.33 -12.77
CA GLY A 80 -12.10 12.36 -11.75
C GLY A 80 -10.73 11.96 -12.29
N VAL A 81 -9.87 11.54 -11.37
CA VAL A 81 -8.48 11.15 -11.64
C VAL A 81 -8.29 9.69 -11.30
N HIS A 82 -7.81 8.89 -12.26
CA HIS A 82 -7.60 7.46 -12.06
C HIS A 82 -6.41 6.95 -12.88
N CYS A 83 -5.87 5.80 -12.46
CA CYS A 83 -4.91 5.06 -13.25
C CYS A 83 -5.64 4.21 -14.30
N VAL A 84 -5.06 4.10 -15.48
CA VAL A 84 -5.49 3.14 -16.53
C VAL A 84 -4.46 2.05 -16.72
#